data_AF-A0A3D4B5A5-F1
#
_entry.id   AF-A0A3D4B5A5-F1
#
_cell.length_a   1.000
_cell.length_b   1.000
_cell.length_c   1.000
_cell.angle_alpha   90.00
_cell.angle_beta   90.00
_cell.angle_gamma   90.00
#
_symmetry.space_group_name_H-M   'P 1'
#
loop_
_entity.id
_entity.type
_entity.pdbx_description
1 polymer ?
#
loop_
_entity_poly.entity_id
_entity_poly.type
_entity_poly.pdbx_seq_one_letter_code
_entity_poly.pdbx_strand_id
1 'polypeptide(L)' 'MCYTVINTTSRTLSYANAGHPSPLHYRYHTRKLEMLESTCIPLGLMPDMPF' A
#
# COMPACT_ATOMS: atom_id res chain seq x y z
N MET A 1 -6.95 6.73 1.80
CA MET A 1 -7.06 6.01 0.53
C MET A 1 -5.88 5.06 0.41
N CYS A 2 -6.12 3.83 -0.07
CA CYS A 2 -5.08 2.89 -0.47
C CYS A 2 -5.22 2.66 -1.98
N TYR A 3 -4.13 2.80 -2.72
CA TYR A 3 -4.08 2.56 -4.16
C TYR A 3 -3.13 1.40 -4.46
N THR A 4 -3.52 0.54 -5.39
CA THR A 4 -2.76 -0.67 -5.74
C THR A 4 -2.74 -0.86 -7.25
N VAL A 5 -1.58 -1.20 -7.79
CA VAL A 5 -1.38 -1.57 -9.19
C VAL A 5 -0.77 -2.96 -9.24
N ILE A 6 -1.32 -3.81 -10.11
CA ILE A 6 -0.84 -5.17 -10.34
C ILE A 6 -0.34 -5.26 -11.77
N ASN A 7 0.93 -5.63 -11.94
CA ASN A 7 1.47 -6.01 -13.23
C ASN A 7 1.52 -7.55 -13.31
N THR A 8 0.71 -8.12 -14.18
CA THR A 8 0.59 -9.58 -14.33
C THR A 8 1.74 -10.19 -15.14
N THR A 9 2.39 -9.40 -16.00
CA THR A 9 3.54 -9.84 -16.81
C THR A 9 4.78 -10.02 -15.94
N SER A 10 5.12 -9.02 -15.11
CA SER A 10 6.26 -9.10 -14.18
C SER A 10 5.92 -9.72 -12.83
N ARG A 11 4.62 -10.00 -12.57
CA ARG A 11 4.10 -10.47 -11.28
C ARG A 11 4.46 -9.56 -10.12
N THR A 12 4.42 -8.24 -10.35
CA THR A 12 4.72 -7.23 -9.35
C THR A 12 3.46 -6.54 -8.86
N LEU A 13 3.41 -6.26 -7.55
CA LEU A 13 2.38 -5.47 -6.91
C LEU A 13 3.04 -4.20 -6.36
N SER A 14 2.51 -3.05 -6.75
CA SER A 14 2.90 -1.74 -6.22
C SER A 14 1.72 -1.14 -5.50
N TYR A 15 1.95 -0.54 -4.34
CA TYR A 15 0.88 0.06 -3.55
C TYR A 15 1.33 1.38 -2.94
N ALA A 16 0.37 2.26 -2.68
CA ALA A 16 0.55 3.50 -1.95
C ALA A 16 -0.55 3.61 -0.89
N ASN A 17 -0.15 3.79 0.36
CA ASN A 17 -1.07 3.96 1.48
C ASN A 17 -0.86 5.36 2.08
N ALA A 18 -1.89 6.20 2.02
CA ALA A 18 -1.90 7.55 2.56
C ALA A 18 -2.30 7.59 4.04
N GLY A 19 -1.61 6.85 4.91
CA GLY A 19 -1.84 6.89 6.37
C GLY A 19 -3.10 6.19 6.86
N HIS A 20 -3.67 5.28 6.07
CA HIS A 20 -4.76 4.40 6.50
C HIS A 20 -4.21 3.10 7.11
N PRO A 21 -5.07 2.28 7.77
CA PRO A 21 -4.66 0.97 8.25
C PRO A 21 -3.92 0.16 7.17
N SER A 22 -2.86 -0.52 7.59
CA SER A 22 -1.99 -1.29 6.72
C SER A 22 -2.76 -2.35 5.92
N PRO A 23 -2.53 -2.46 4.60
CA PRO A 23 -3.16 -3.50 3.79
C PRO A 23 -2.65 -4.89 4.17
N LEU A 24 -3.51 -5.89 4.00
CA LEU A 24 -3.11 -7.29 4.09
C LEU A 24 -2.76 -7.83 2.69
N HIS A 25 -1.63 -8.53 2.58
CA HIS A 25 -1.21 -9.21 1.36
C HIS A 25 -1.12 -10.72 1.60
N TYR A 26 -1.91 -11.46 0.83
CA TYR A 26 -1.91 -12.92 0.87
C TYR A 26 -1.13 -13.50 -0.30
N ARG A 27 -0.10 -14.29 0.00
CA ARG A 27 0.73 -14.97 -0.99
C ARG A 27 0.31 -16.43 -1.12
N TYR A 28 -0.46 -16.73 -2.16
CA TYR A 28 -1.05 -18.06 -2.38
C TYR A 28 -0.04 -19.22 -2.35
N HIS A 29 1.07 -19.09 -3.10
CA HIS A 29 2.06 -20.17 -3.22
C HIS A 29 2.75 -20.54 -1.90
N THR A 30 2.91 -19.57 -1.00
CA THR A 30 3.54 -19.81 0.31
C THR A 30 2.52 -19.93 1.44
N ARG A 31 1.23 -19.70 1.14
CA ARG A 31 0.13 -19.58 2.11
C ARG A 31 0.43 -18.61 3.25
N LYS A 32 1.20 -17.56 2.97
CA LYS A 32 1.58 -16.55 3.96
C LYS A 32 0.68 -15.33 3.85
N LEU A 33 0.29 -14.81 5.00
CA LEU A 33 -0.37 -13.52 5.15
C LEU A 33 0.66 -12.54 5.73
N GLU A 34 0.86 -11.42 5.06
CA GLU A 34 1.74 -10.36 5.54
C GLU A 34 0.98 -9.04 5.59
N MET A 35 1.33 -8.20 6.57
CA MET A 35 0.81 -6.84 6.68
C MET A 35 1.79 -5.92 5.97
N LEU A 36 1.30 -5.19 4.96
CA LEU A 36 2.11 -4.24 4.21
C LEU A 36 2.33 -2.97 5.04
N GLU A 37 3.52 -2.41 4.96
CA GLU A 37 3.86 -1.20 5.70
C GLU A 37 3.01 0.00 5.26
N SER A 38 2.68 0.87 6.22
CA SER A 38 2.03 2.15 5.95
C SER A 38 2.91 3.23 6.56
N THR A 39 3.51 4.06 5.73
CA THR A 39 4.53 5.04 6.17
C THR A 39 4.08 6.48 6.02
N CYS A 40 2.93 6.74 5.39
CA CYS A 40 2.52 8.12 5.08
C CYS A 40 1.65 8.74 6.17
N ILE A 41 1.81 10.05 6.32
CA ILE A 41 0.87 10.93 7.00
C ILE A 41 -0.41 11.00 6.13
N PRO A 42 -1.62 11.01 6.73
CA PRO A 42 -2.86 11.19 5.97
C PRO A 42 -2.81 12.42 5.06
N LEU A 43 -3.28 12.25 3.82
CA LEU A 43 -3.40 13.35 2.86
C LEU A 43 -4.24 14.49 3.47
N GLY A 44 -3.75 15.72 3.38
CA GLY A 44 -4.35 16.90 4.00
C GLY A 44 -3.84 17.24 5.42
N LEU A 45 -3.05 16.36 6.05
CA LEU A 45 -2.36 16.63 7.32
C LEU A 45 -0.84 16.78 7.14
N MET A 46 -0.35 16.76 5.90
CA MET A 46 1.06 16.95 5.58
C MET A 46 1.39 18.45 5.65
N PRO A 47 2.28 18.89 6.57
CA PRO A 47 2.52 20.31 6.83
C PRO A 47 3.07 21.08 5.62
N ASP A 48 3.76 20.40 4.71
CA ASP A 48 4.51 21.03 3.61
C ASP A 48 3.93 20.75 2.21
N MET A 49 2.71 20.21 2.10
CA MET A 49 2.11 19.89 0.80
C MET A 49 1.06 20.94 0.42
N PRO A 50 1.34 21.83 -0.56
CA PRO A 50 0.37 22.82 -1.02
C PRO A 50 -0.83 22.15 -1.69
N PHE A 51 -2.02 22.69 -1.43
CA PHE A 51 -3.28 22.27 -2.04
C PHE A 51 -3.30 22.50 -3.55
#